data_AF-A0A841F182-F1
#
_entry.id   AF-A0A841F182-F1
#
_cell.length_a   1.000
_cell.length_b   1.000
_cell.length_c   1.000
_cell.angle_alpha   90.00
_cell.angle_beta   90.00
_cell.angle_gamma   90.00
#
_symmetry.space_group_name_H-M   'P 1'
#
loop_
_entity.id
_entity.type
_entity.pdbx_description
1 polymer ?
#
loop_
_entity_poly.entity_id
_entity_poly.type
_entity_poly.pdbx_seq_one_letter_code
_entity_poly.pdbx_strand_id
1 'polypeptide(L)'
;MTIQKLVEELHQLIDQDWSKLNPNELKTLRESVESLSNQLLSEIDHTNNSDHLLEAINYELTHFFLPIPCVIKMYQRLILLNPTIPSYYEWFTDYLLQYGPDWQEEANELTEIYTREDFQNACDFAQKIERVKDFESK
;
A
#
# COMPACT_ATOMS: atom_id res chain seq x y z
N MET A 1 -8.01 -7.12 14.31
CA MET A 1 -7.11 -8.24 13.92
C MET A 1 -5.72 -7.63 13.71
N THR A 2 -4.59 -8.34 13.88
CA THR A 2 -3.30 -7.66 13.60
C THR A 2 -3.13 -7.45 12.09
N ILE A 3 -2.39 -6.40 11.71
CA ILE A 3 -2.03 -6.12 10.30
C ILE A 3 -1.39 -7.37 9.66
N GLN A 4 -0.42 -7.98 10.35
CA GLN A 4 0.28 -9.16 9.85
C GLN A 4 -0.67 -10.32 9.55
N LYS A 5 -1.63 -10.59 10.45
CA LYS A 5 -2.61 -11.65 10.24
C LYS A 5 -3.54 -11.37 9.05
N LEU A 6 -3.94 -10.11 8.86
CA LEU A 6 -4.73 -9.69 7.70
C LEU A 6 -3.96 -9.89 6.38
N VAL A 7 -2.69 -9.52 6.37
CA VAL A 7 -1.78 -9.66 5.22
C VAL A 7 -1.57 -11.14 4.86
N GLU A 8 -1.34 -11.99 5.85
CA GLU A 8 -1.20 -13.44 5.66
C GLU A 8 -2.49 -14.09 5.15
N GLU A 9 -3.65 -13.73 5.71
CA GLU A 9 -4.94 -14.24 5.24
C GLU A 9 -5.25 -13.78 3.81
N LEU A 10 -4.95 -12.52 3.46
CA LEU A 10 -5.06 -12.03 2.09
C LEU A 10 -4.18 -12.82 1.13
N HIS A 11 -2.93 -13.09 1.51
CA HIS A 11 -2.01 -13.86 0.69
C HIS A 11 -2.57 -15.27 0.41
N GLN A 12 -3.05 -15.96 1.45
CA GLN A 12 -3.63 -17.30 1.31
C GLN A 12 -4.86 -17.36 0.39
N LEU A 13 -5.64 -16.27 0.30
CA LEU A 13 -6.78 -16.18 -0.60
C LEU A 13 -6.36 -15.85 -2.04
N ILE A 14 -5.37 -14.97 -2.20
CA ILE A 14 -4.92 -14.47 -3.51
C ILE A 14 -4.01 -15.48 -4.21
N ASP A 15 -3.21 -16.26 -3.47
CA ASP A 15 -2.32 -17.30 -4.02
C ASP A 15 -3.08 -18.54 -4.57
N GLN A 16 -4.40 -18.58 -4.39
CA GLN A 16 -5.23 -19.65 -4.94
C GLN A 16 -5.34 -19.54 -6.47
N ASP A 17 -5.57 -20.68 -7.13
CA ASP A 17 -5.86 -20.71 -8.57
C ASP A 17 -7.35 -20.40 -8.83
N TRP A 18 -7.67 -19.12 -9.00
CA TRP A 18 -9.04 -18.63 -9.16
C TRP A 18 -9.71 -19.15 -10.44
N SER A 19 -8.94 -19.64 -11.42
CA SER A 19 -9.47 -20.20 -12.67
C SER A 19 -10.26 -21.50 -12.46
N LYS A 20 -10.06 -22.17 -11.33
CA LYS A 20 -10.74 -23.42 -10.97
C LYS A 20 -12.08 -23.21 -10.26
N LEU A 21 -12.40 -21.97 -9.90
CA LEU A 21 -13.60 -21.64 -9.12
C LEU A 21 -14.80 -21.45 -10.02
N ASN A 22 -15.96 -21.91 -9.57
CA ASN A 22 -17.23 -21.60 -10.23
C ASN A 22 -17.65 -20.13 -9.96
N PRO A 23 -18.63 -19.57 -10.69
CA PRO A 23 -19.00 -18.16 -10.54
C PRO A 23 -19.43 -17.74 -9.13
N ASN A 24 -20.06 -18.62 -8.36
CA ASN A 24 -20.47 -18.32 -6.99
C ASN A 24 -19.28 -18.32 -6.03
N GLU A 25 -18.39 -19.31 -6.16
CA GLU A 25 -17.14 -19.37 -5.38
C GLU A 25 -16.25 -18.16 -5.67
N LEU A 26 -16.10 -17.80 -6.94
CA LEU A 26 -15.35 -16.62 -7.36
C LEU A 26 -15.94 -15.34 -6.78
N LYS A 27 -17.27 -15.20 -6.76
CA LYS A 27 -17.94 -14.07 -6.14
C LYS A 27 -17.66 -14.00 -4.64
N THR A 28 -17.83 -15.11 -3.92
CA THR A 28 -17.57 -15.17 -2.48
C THR A 28 -16.11 -14.89 -2.15
N LEU A 29 -15.17 -15.39 -2.94
CA LEU A 29 -13.75 -15.12 -2.77
C LEU A 29 -13.42 -13.64 -2.97
N ARG A 30 -13.97 -13.01 -4.02
CA ARG A 30 -13.82 -11.56 -4.25
C ARG A 30 -14.35 -10.73 -3.08
N GLU A 31 -15.57 -11.04 -2.62
CA GLU A 31 -16.17 -10.35 -1.47
C GLU A 31 -15.33 -10.53 -0.19
N SER A 32 -14.71 -11.71 -0.01
CA SER A 32 -13.82 -11.99 1.13
C SER A 32 -12.52 -11.18 1.05
N VAL A 33 -11.88 -11.15 -0.13
CA VAL A 33 -10.67 -10.35 -0.37
C VAL A 33 -10.95 -8.87 -0.18
N GLU A 34 -12.06 -8.36 -0.72
CA GLU A 34 -12.47 -6.97 -0.55
C GLU A 34 -12.73 -6.64 0.93
N SER A 35 -13.45 -7.50 1.65
CA SER A 35 -13.70 -7.33 3.08
C SER A 35 -12.40 -7.27 3.90
N LEU A 36 -11.47 -8.19 3.65
CA LEU A 36 -10.17 -8.22 4.33
C LEU A 36 -9.30 -7.02 3.96
N SER A 37 -9.33 -6.57 2.71
CA SER A 37 -8.61 -5.37 2.26
C SER A 37 -9.13 -4.12 2.98
N ASN A 38 -10.44 -3.99 3.11
CA ASN A 38 -11.06 -2.88 3.86
C ASN A 38 -10.73 -2.94 5.35
N GLN A 39 -10.69 -4.13 5.95
CA GLN A 39 -10.23 -4.31 7.32
C GLN A 39 -8.74 -3.92 7.48
N LEU A 40 -7.89 -4.33 6.54
CA LEU A 40 -6.48 -3.97 6.51
C LEU A 40 -6.29 -2.45 6.44
N LEU A 41 -6.99 -1.77 5.53
CA LEU A 41 -6.97 -0.30 5.44
C LEU A 41 -7.34 0.36 6.76
N SER A 42 -8.39 -0.13 7.42
CA SER A 42 -8.81 0.37 8.73
C SER A 42 -7.73 0.14 9.80
N GLU A 43 -7.15 -1.05 9.90
CA GLU A 43 -6.12 -1.34 10.90
C GLU A 43 -4.82 -0.55 10.65
N ILE A 44 -4.47 -0.28 9.38
CA ILE A 44 -3.36 0.62 9.04
C ILE A 44 -3.63 2.04 9.55
N ASP A 45 -4.85 2.56 9.44
CA ASP A 45 -5.19 3.89 9.93
C ASP A 45 -5.06 4.04 11.45
N HIS A 46 -5.35 2.97 12.20
CA HIS A 46 -5.36 2.99 13.66
C HIS A 46 -4.03 2.56 14.30
N THR A 47 -3.11 1.97 13.53
CA THR A 47 -1.82 1.54 14.08
C THR A 47 -0.91 2.73 14.39
N ASN A 48 -0.24 2.68 15.54
CA ASN A 48 0.89 3.56 15.87
C ASN A 48 2.22 2.79 15.90
N ASN A 49 2.21 1.52 15.49
CA ASN A 49 3.38 0.67 15.49
C ASN A 49 3.97 0.58 14.08
N SER A 50 5.13 1.22 13.88
CA SER A 50 5.86 1.18 12.62
C SER A 50 6.44 -0.19 12.31
N ASP A 51 6.81 -0.99 13.30
CA ASP A 51 7.38 -2.32 13.08
C ASP A 51 6.38 -3.24 12.38
N HIS A 52 5.10 -3.18 12.76
CA HIS A 52 4.03 -3.94 12.10
C HIS A 52 3.82 -3.51 10.64
N LEU A 53 4.02 -2.21 10.33
CA LEU A 53 3.91 -1.72 8.95
C LEU A 53 5.11 -2.18 8.12
N LEU A 54 6.31 -2.14 8.69
CA LEU A 54 7.54 -2.61 8.05
C LEU A 54 7.48 -4.10 7.76
N GLU A 55 6.99 -4.91 8.70
CA GLU A 55 6.80 -6.35 8.50
C GLU A 55 5.85 -6.64 7.33
N ALA A 56 4.71 -5.95 7.28
CA ALA A 56 3.73 -6.09 6.21
C ALA A 56 4.28 -5.64 4.85
N ILE A 57 5.01 -4.51 4.79
CA ILE A 57 5.65 -4.01 3.56
C ILE A 57 6.70 -5.02 3.07
N ASN A 58 7.54 -5.54 3.94
CA ASN A 58 8.55 -6.54 3.58
C ASN A 58 7.91 -7.83 3.05
N TYR A 59 6.80 -8.25 3.66
CA TYR A 59 6.05 -9.41 3.21
C TYR A 59 5.47 -9.19 1.81
N GLU A 60 4.90 -8.01 1.55
CA GLU A 60 4.41 -7.62 0.22
C GLU A 60 5.53 -7.57 -0.83
N LEU A 61 6.67 -6.94 -0.53
CA LEU A 61 7.80 -6.85 -1.48
C LEU A 61 8.40 -8.23 -1.85
N THR A 62 8.08 -9.27 -1.08
CA THR A 62 8.49 -10.65 -1.36
C THR A 62 7.49 -11.40 -2.24
N HIS A 63 6.20 -11.05 -2.18
CA HIS A 63 5.11 -11.85 -2.76
C HIS A 63 4.27 -11.11 -3.81
N PHE A 64 4.28 -9.77 -3.81
CA PHE A 64 3.58 -8.87 -4.75
C PHE A 64 2.09 -9.22 -4.95
N PHE A 65 1.30 -9.21 -3.88
CA PHE A 65 -0.08 -9.71 -3.92
C PHE A 65 -1.11 -8.72 -3.39
N LEU A 66 -0.71 -7.75 -2.56
CA LEU A 66 -1.66 -6.84 -1.94
C LEU A 66 -2.25 -5.85 -2.95
N PRO A 67 -3.51 -5.43 -2.77
CA PRO A 67 -4.07 -4.34 -3.55
C PRO A 67 -3.26 -3.06 -3.35
N ILE A 68 -2.94 -2.36 -4.46
CA ILE A 68 -2.20 -1.10 -4.48
C ILE A 68 -2.67 -0.09 -3.41
N PRO A 69 -3.99 0.12 -3.19
CA PRO A 69 -4.44 1.06 -2.16
C PRO A 69 -3.96 0.71 -0.74
N CYS A 70 -3.83 -0.58 -0.40
CA CYS A 70 -3.34 -1.02 0.89
C CYS A 70 -1.85 -0.70 1.04
N VAL A 71 -1.06 -0.95 0.01
CA VAL A 71 0.40 -0.72 0.05
C VAL A 71 0.72 0.77 0.14
N ILE A 72 0.09 1.60 -0.70
CA ILE A 72 0.21 3.07 -0.62
C ILE A 72 -0.15 3.55 0.79
N LYS A 73 -1.25 3.03 1.36
CA LYS A 73 -1.67 3.38 2.72
C LYS A 73 -0.63 3.02 3.78
N MET A 74 0.02 1.86 3.67
CA MET A 74 1.08 1.44 4.59
C MET A 74 2.25 2.41 4.57
N TYR A 75 2.74 2.80 3.39
CA TYR A 75 3.81 3.79 3.27
C TYR A 75 3.39 5.16 3.79
N GLN A 76 2.19 5.64 3.44
CA GLN A 76 1.65 6.89 3.97
C GLN A 76 1.64 6.90 5.50
N ARG A 77 1.16 5.83 6.14
CA ARG A 77 1.13 5.72 7.59
C ARG A 77 2.54 5.63 8.18
N LEU A 78 3.44 4.88 7.57
CA LEU A 78 4.82 4.70 8.02
C LEU A 78 5.57 6.05 8.05
N ILE A 79 5.44 6.82 6.96
CA ILE A 79 5.99 8.18 6.83
C ILE A 79 5.37 9.11 7.87
N LEU A 80 4.04 9.09 8.03
CA LEU A 80 3.35 9.95 9.00
C LEU A 80 3.84 9.71 10.45
N LEU A 81 4.13 8.46 10.81
CA LEU A 81 4.64 8.10 12.13
C LEU A 81 6.11 8.50 12.31
N ASN A 82 6.91 8.53 11.23
CA ASN A 82 8.34 8.83 11.28
C ASN A 82 8.78 9.72 10.10
N PRO A 83 8.35 11.00 10.09
CA PRO A 83 8.48 11.85 8.90
C PRO A 83 9.94 12.21 8.58
N THR A 84 10.87 12.03 9.52
CA THR A 84 12.28 12.41 9.36
C THR A 84 13.16 11.27 8.85
N ILE A 85 12.60 10.11 8.49
CA ILE A 85 13.36 8.96 7.99
C ILE A 85 13.39 8.97 6.45
N PRO A 86 14.52 9.30 5.80
CA PRO A 86 14.58 9.45 4.34
C PRO A 86 14.27 8.16 3.59
N SER A 87 14.72 7.01 4.11
CA SER A 87 14.54 5.71 3.47
C SER A 87 13.07 5.33 3.29
N TYR A 88 12.16 5.83 4.13
CA TYR A 88 10.73 5.55 3.99
C TYR A 88 10.12 6.24 2.78
N TYR A 89 10.64 7.41 2.41
CA TYR A 89 10.26 8.09 1.19
C TYR A 89 10.85 7.41 -0.04
N GLU A 90 12.13 7.05 0.02
CA GLU A 90 12.82 6.32 -1.05
C GLU A 90 12.08 5.03 -1.42
N TRP A 91 11.76 4.19 -0.43
CA TRP A 91 11.00 2.95 -0.65
C TRP A 91 9.60 3.21 -1.21
N PHE A 92 8.95 4.29 -0.77
CA PHE A 92 7.63 4.64 -1.28
C PHE A 92 7.72 5.10 -2.74
N THR A 93 8.69 5.94 -3.08
CA THR A 93 8.91 6.39 -4.46
C THR A 93 9.28 5.23 -5.39
N ASP A 94 10.12 4.30 -4.93
CA ASP A 94 10.47 3.09 -5.67
C ASP A 94 9.24 2.23 -5.95
N TYR A 95 8.38 2.06 -4.94
CA TYR A 95 7.11 1.34 -5.10
C TYR A 95 6.21 2.02 -6.14
N LEU A 96 6.03 3.34 -6.08
CA LEU A 96 5.22 4.09 -7.05
C LEU A 96 5.74 3.91 -8.48
N LEU A 97 7.05 3.95 -8.67
CA LEU A 97 7.68 3.77 -9.98
C LEU A 97 7.57 2.33 -10.51
N GLN A 98 7.52 1.33 -9.62
CA GLN A 98 7.37 -0.07 -10.01
C GLN A 98 6.01 -0.36 -10.66
N TYR A 99 4.94 0.30 -10.20
CA TYR A 99 3.56 0.04 -10.66
C TYR A 99 3.08 0.92 -11.81
N GLY A 100 3.95 1.80 -12.36
CA GLY A 100 3.78 2.36 -13.71
C GLY A 100 3.78 3.88 -13.81
N PRO A 101 3.44 4.43 -15.00
CA PRO A 101 3.48 5.86 -15.28
C PRO A 101 2.48 6.67 -14.45
N ASP A 102 1.47 6.01 -13.90
CA ASP A 102 0.32 6.59 -13.20
C ASP A 102 0.70 7.45 -12.00
N TRP A 103 1.82 7.13 -11.35
CA TRP A 103 2.36 7.85 -10.19
C TRP A 103 3.77 8.40 -10.40
N GLN A 104 4.25 8.46 -11.65
CA GLN A 104 5.61 8.88 -11.95
C GLN A 104 5.85 10.34 -11.56
N GLU A 105 4.86 11.22 -11.79
CA GLU A 105 4.96 12.63 -11.43
C GLU A 105 5.07 12.80 -9.91
N GLU A 106 4.21 12.11 -9.14
CA GLU A 106 4.23 12.13 -7.68
C GLU A 106 5.52 11.54 -7.11
N ALA A 107 6.05 10.46 -7.69
CA ALA A 107 7.30 9.87 -7.26
C ALA A 107 8.48 10.82 -7.46
N ASN A 108 8.54 11.51 -8.61
CA ASN A 108 9.57 12.49 -8.91
C ASN A 108 9.49 13.70 -7.97
N GLU A 109 8.29 14.26 -7.79
CA GLU A 109 8.07 15.41 -6.90
C GLU A 109 8.41 15.07 -5.45
N LEU A 110 7.94 13.92 -4.95
CA LEU A 110 8.29 13.47 -3.60
C LEU A 110 9.80 13.31 -3.44
N THR A 111 10.49 12.76 -4.45
CA THR A 111 11.95 12.64 -4.49
C THR A 111 12.64 13.99 -4.37
N GLU A 112 12.20 15.00 -5.11
CA GLU A 112 12.77 16.34 -5.01
C GLU A 112 12.58 16.97 -3.62
N ILE A 113 11.43 16.74 -2.98
CA ILE A 113 11.14 17.34 -1.67
C ILE A 113 11.99 16.68 -0.57
N TYR A 114 12.00 15.34 -0.46
CA TYR A 114 12.70 14.68 0.65
C TYR A 114 14.23 14.78 0.51
N THR A 115 14.77 14.85 -0.72
CA THR A 115 16.22 15.04 -0.94
C THR A 115 16.72 16.43 -0.56
N ARG A 116 15.82 17.42 -0.43
CA ARG A 116 16.11 18.73 0.15
C ARG A 116 15.99 18.76 1.67
N GLU A 117 15.73 17.62 2.30
CA GLU A 117 15.48 17.47 3.74
C GLU A 117 14.26 18.29 4.24
N ASP A 118 13.35 18.69 3.34
CA ASP A 118 12.07 19.31 3.70
C ASP A 118 11.04 18.24 4.09
N PHE A 119 11.30 17.56 5.20
CA PHE A 119 10.54 16.40 5.65
C PHE A 119 9.09 16.71 6.02
N GLN A 120 8.81 17.95 6.45
CA GLN A 120 7.44 18.36 6.73
C GLN A 120 6.63 18.38 5.44
N ASN A 121 7.14 19.05 4.41
CA ASN A 121 6.48 19.12 3.11
C ASN A 121 6.45 17.74 2.42
N ALA A 122 7.51 16.95 2.54
CA ALA A 122 7.55 15.60 1.99
C ALA A 122 6.45 14.71 2.61
N CYS A 123 6.29 14.78 3.93
CA CYS A 123 5.22 14.07 4.63
C CYS A 123 3.84 14.54 4.17
N ASP A 124 3.61 15.86 4.13
CA ASP A 124 2.32 16.44 3.71
C ASP A 124 1.98 16.10 2.26
N PHE A 125 2.98 16.04 1.37
CA PHE A 125 2.83 15.62 -0.02
C PHE A 125 2.50 14.12 -0.10
N ALA A 126 3.27 13.27 0.58
CA ALA A 126 3.05 11.82 0.60
C ALA A 126 1.63 11.44 1.03
N GLN A 127 1.03 12.16 2.00
CA GLN A 127 -0.35 11.92 2.44
C GLN A 127 -1.41 12.25 1.37
N LYS A 128 -1.09 13.10 0.38
CA LYS A 128 -2.01 13.51 -0.69
C LYS A 128 -1.96 12.60 -1.91
N ILE A 129 -0.94 11.76 -2.04
CA ILE A 129 -0.82 10.83 -3.16
C ILE A 129 -2.04 9.92 -3.20
N GLU A 130 -2.74 9.95 -4.33
CA GLU A 130 -3.99 9.22 -4.54
C GLU A 130 -3.74 7.72 -4.58
N ARG A 131 -4.60 6.97 -3.90
CA ARG A 131 -4.50 5.50 -3.80
C ARG A 131 -5.09 4.77 -5.00
N VAL A 132 -5.94 5.46 -5.76
CA VAL A 132 -6.63 4.97 -6.95
C VAL A 132 -6.59 6.11 -7.96
N LYS A 133 -6.08 5.84 -9.16
CA LYS A 133 -6.18 6.76 -10.30
C LYS A 133 -7.39 6.34 -11.11
N ASP A 134 -8.45 7.14 -11.08
CA ASP A 134 -9.58 6.95 -11.98
C ASP A 134 -9.15 7.40 -13.38
N PHE A 135 -8.93 6.44 -14.27
CA PHE A 135 -8.87 6.75 -15.69
C PHE A 135 -10.31 7.03 -16.13
N GLU A 136 -10.65 8.31 -16.27
CA GLU A 136 -11.80 8.67 -17.09
C GLU A 136 -11.62 7.94 -18.44
N SER A 137 -12.50 6.95 -18.67
CA SER A 137 -12.60 6.26 -19.94
C SER A 137 -13.04 7.30 -20.96
N LYS A 138 -12.06 7.91 -21.65
CA LYS A 138 -12.32 8.81 -22.77
C LYS A 138 -13.04 8.08 -23.90
#